data_AF-A0AAX4AJX2-F1
#
_entry.id   AF-A0AAX4AJX2-F1
#
_cell.length_a   1.000
_cell.length_b   1.000
_cell.length_c   1.000
_cell.angle_alpha   90.00
_cell.angle_beta   90.00
_cell.angle_gamma   90.00
#
_symmetry.space_group_name_H-M   'P 1'
#
loop_
_entity.id
_entity.type
_entity.pdbx_description
1 polymer ?
#
loop_
_entity_poly.entity_id
_entity_poly.type
_entity_poly.pdbx_seq_one_letter_code
_entity_poly.pdbx_strand_id
1 'polypeptide(L)' 'MTADEIISKRRKASVRREFPKEYLNKKWKDIKNAADKGNAVARKAKKLLQDGRFKK' A
#
# COMPACT_ATOMS: atom_id res chain seq x y z
N MET A 1 0.10 11.37 -4.83
CA MET A 1 0.63 10.01 -4.84
C MET A 1 -0.24 9.09 -4.01
N THR A 2 -1.19 8.44 -4.68
CA THR A 2 -2.01 7.35 -4.14
C THR A 2 -1.21 6.05 -4.06
N ALA A 3 -1.73 5.06 -3.35
CA ALA A 3 -1.12 3.72 -3.35
C ALA A 3 -1.01 3.14 -4.75
N ASP A 4 -2.03 3.31 -5.59
CA ASP A 4 -1.97 2.84 -6.98
C ASP A 4 -0.80 3.45 -7.77
N GLU A 5 -0.61 4.77 -7.68
CA GLU A 5 0.52 5.44 -8.32
C GLU A 5 1.88 4.94 -7.79
N ILE A 6 1.98 4.68 -6.48
CA ILE A 6 3.20 4.13 -5.87
C ILE A 6 3.45 2.72 -6.39
N ILE A 7 2.41 1.90 -6.46
CA ILE A 7 2.52 0.53 -6.96
C ILE A 7 2.96 0.56 -8.42
N SER A 8 2.29 1.35 -9.25
CA SER A 8 2.56 1.44 -10.68
C SER A 8 3.98 1.94 -10.98
N LYS A 9 4.47 2.96 -10.22
CA LYS A 9 5.80 3.55 -10.45
C LYS A 9 6.94 2.78 -9.78
N ARG A 10 6.73 2.20 -8.60
CA ARG A 10 7.83 1.71 -7.74
C ARG A 10 7.72 0.23 -7.37
N ARG A 11 6.61 -0.45 -7.67
CA ARG A 11 6.37 -1.84 -7.26
C ARG A 11 6.02 -2.74 -8.43
N LYS A 12 6.18 -4.05 -8.21
CA LYS A 12 5.72 -5.08 -9.12
C LYS A 12 4.19 -5.14 -9.11
N ALA A 13 3.59 -5.36 -10.28
CA ALA A 13 2.14 -5.48 -10.42
C ALA A 13 1.53 -6.59 -9.54
N SER A 14 2.32 -7.62 -9.20
CA SER A 14 1.95 -8.71 -8.28
C SER A 14 1.46 -8.21 -6.93
N VAL A 15 1.95 -7.06 -6.44
CA VAL A 15 1.50 -6.52 -5.16
C VAL A 15 0.01 -6.17 -5.19
N ARG A 16 -0.58 -5.81 -6.35
CA ARG A 16 -2.01 -5.50 -6.47
C ARG A 16 -2.93 -6.68 -6.10
N ARG A 17 -2.45 -7.93 -6.22
CA ARG A 17 -3.23 -9.12 -5.83
C ARG A 17 -3.35 -9.25 -4.31
N GLU A 18 -2.31 -8.89 -3.57
CA GLU A 18 -2.28 -8.94 -2.10
C GLU A 18 -2.67 -7.61 -1.44
N PHE A 19 -2.62 -6.52 -2.21
CA PHE A 19 -2.90 -5.19 -1.73
C PHE A 19 -4.40 -4.98 -1.50
N PRO A 20 -4.80 -4.45 -0.33
CA PRO A 20 -6.20 -4.19 -0.07
C PRO A 20 -6.75 -3.08 -0.97
N LYS A 21 -7.72 -3.44 -1.81
CA LYS A 21 -8.31 -2.55 -2.84
C LYS A 21 -8.92 -1.28 -2.26
N GLU A 22 -9.43 -1.32 -1.04
CA GLU A 22 -10.00 -0.17 -0.32
C GLU A 22 -8.98 0.97 -0.10
N TYR A 23 -7.69 0.64 -0.06
CA TYR A 23 -6.60 1.60 0.12
C TYR A 23 -5.89 1.96 -1.19
N LEU A 24 -6.28 1.38 -2.32
CA LEU A 24 -5.61 1.57 -3.61
C LEU A 24 -5.72 3.04 -4.08
N ASN A 25 -6.91 3.63 -3.88
CA ASN A 25 -7.18 5.05 -4.17
C ASN A 25 -6.86 6.00 -3.00
N LYS A 26 -6.42 5.48 -1.85
CA LYS A 26 -6.06 6.32 -0.69
C LYS A 26 -4.64 6.86 -0.86
N LYS A 27 -4.37 8.03 -0.25
CA LYS A 27 -3.00 8.57 -0.21
C LYS A 27 -2.17 7.75 0.77
N TRP A 28 -0.86 7.68 0.51
CA TRP A 28 0.10 7.05 1.44
C TRP A 28 -0.04 7.57 2.88
N LYS A 29 -0.24 8.88 3.05
CA LYS A 29 -0.46 9.49 4.37
C LYS A 29 -1.68 8.92 5.09
N ASP A 30 -2.78 8.70 4.37
CA ASP A 30 -4.01 8.14 4.95
C ASP A 30 -3.82 6.69 5.37
N ILE A 31 -3.11 5.90 4.54
CA ILE A 31 -2.75 4.52 4.85
C ILE A 31 -1.85 4.46 6.09
N LYS A 32 -0.84 5.33 6.15
CA LYS A 32 0.04 5.42 7.32
C LYS A 32 -0.75 5.78 8.57
N ASN A 33 -1.60 6.81 8.51
CA ASN A 33 -2.41 7.24 9.64
C ASN A 33 -3.40 6.16 10.09
N ALA A 34 -4.07 5.49 9.15
CA ALA A 34 -4.97 4.37 9.47
C ALA A 34 -4.21 3.18 10.08
N ALA A 35 -2.98 2.90 9.63
CA ALA A 35 -2.13 1.87 10.19
C ALA A 35 -1.72 2.20 11.64
N ASP A 36 -1.36 3.46 11.90
CA ASP A 36 -1.03 3.99 13.23
C ASP A 36 -2.25 3.99 14.15
N LYS A 37 -3.45 4.29 13.64
CA LYS A 37 -4.73 4.14 14.36
C LYS A 37 -5.13 2.70 14.69
N GLY A 38 -4.36 1.71 14.22
CA GLY A 38 -4.59 0.31 14.53
C GLY A 38 -5.38 -0.49 13.49
N ASN A 39 -5.67 0.09 12.32
CA ASN A 39 -6.36 -0.64 11.27
C ASN A 39 -5.44 -1.71 10.66
N ALA A 40 -5.81 -2.98 10.82
CA ALA A 40 -5.03 -4.12 10.34
C ALA A 40 -4.85 -4.12 8.81
N VAL A 41 -5.88 -3.71 8.06
CA VAL A 41 -5.85 -3.61 6.59
C VAL A 41 -4.85 -2.53 6.16
N ALA A 42 -4.87 -1.38 6.82
CA ALA A 42 -3.93 -0.30 6.56
C ALA A 42 -2.48 -0.68 6.91
N ARG A 43 -2.27 -1.43 8.01
CA ARG A 43 -0.94 -1.97 8.36
C ARG A 43 -0.42 -2.92 7.27
N LYS A 44 -1.29 -3.79 6.74
CA LYS A 44 -0.94 -4.69 5.62
C LYS A 44 -0.60 -3.89 4.37
N ALA A 45 -1.40 -2.88 4.02
CA ALA A 45 -1.14 -1.97 2.90
C ALA A 45 0.23 -1.26 3.05
N LYS A 46 0.49 -0.67 4.23
CA LYS A 46 1.76 -0.01 4.55
C LYS A 46 2.94 -0.96 4.37
N LYS A 47 2.81 -2.19 4.89
CA LYS A 47 3.84 -3.23 4.78
C LYS A 47 4.10 -3.59 3.32
N LEU A 48 3.07 -3.91 2.54
CA LEU A 48 3.20 -4.27 1.12
C LEU A 48 3.82 -3.15 0.26
N LEU A 49 3.51 -1.89 0.57
CA LEU A 49 4.10 -0.73 -0.12
C LEU A 49 5.56 -0.46 0.25
N GLN A 50 6.04 -0.98 1.39
CA GLN A 50 7.44 -0.89 1.80
C GLN A 50 8.23 -2.17 1.54
N ASP A 51 7.55 -3.30 1.38
CA ASP A 51 8.13 -4.62 1.25
C ASP A 51 9.08 -4.69 0.05
N GLY A 52 10.34 -5.06 0.33
CA GLY A 52 11.40 -5.15 -0.67
C GLY A 52 11.14 -6.22 -1.74
N ARG A 53 10.35 -7.25 -1.42
CA ARG A 53 10.03 -8.36 -2.35
C ARG A 53 9.29 -7.88 -3.60
N PHE A 54 8.52 -6.81 -3.45
CA PHE A 54 7.75 -6.20 -4.53
C PHE A 54 8.40 -4.94 -5.10
N LYS A 55 9.63 -4.60 -4.69
CA LYS A 55 10.37 -3.48 -5.30
C LYS A 55 10.64 -3.79 -6.78
N LYS A 56 10.47 -2.78 -7.63
CA LYS A 56 10.85 -2.83 -9.03
C LYS A 56 12.35 -2.58 -9.18
#